data_AF-A0A1C6GB53-F1
#
_entry.id   AF-A0A1C6GB53-F1
#
_cell.length_a   1.000
_cell.length_b   1.000
_cell.length_c   1.000
_cell.angle_alpha   90.00
_cell.angle_beta   90.00
_cell.angle_gamma   90.00
#
_symmetry.space_group_name_H-M   'P 1'
#
loop_
_entity.id
_entity.type
_entity.pdbx_description
1 polymer ?
#
loop_
_entity_poly.entity_id
_entity_poly.type
_entity_poly.pdbx_seq_one_letter_code
_entity_poly.pdbx_strand_id
1 'polypeptide(L)'
;MIDNQTKEELINRILKEKDIKKSQTYKMTSIEPVKSKTNDEMNGYIHQTDVLEFDGQLIEGARLTKNKTSIKAQNCKFKNLQFRECVCKDAVFINCNFEDFEIITSDLENIIFIACDFKRFNVKGSVTSKVNLKGMKLVRCTFDSSCDIKNTNLNDSQWLDTDINSIDIDTNPHSANCCTINGMIGDDLRDKSKINDDISTEIKNIDIKSLEKEVISDKEYRDETIDISLFVNTDFCNCKFMNCTFIDEIFENNDLYNYEMRSAFVNSIFEGCVFSCMMKGIRFDNSSFIISELNGNFISCLFISTKFTKCSLTPQTMMNYSMFVNCHFEETDLDVLKVHELRESRGDVGVVICEQVERVQNIVDLENHIHDLQEEKEAAITESNNHIEELNKVRKALNEIGDELFQKNEVIESVEAEKQKLELQIEEYEKGKLEMDKAMEMKDEEIKELRDNLEAVSKEKNDYEERIAELQNTIEILQVKAKDGDSSQEQVETLTQEKKKLEENIIELQNTIELLQEQLRNTDGTSSINNEELVMDIVELIKEKTGIDLVKEKPVDEDATVQFLATLSEDERLNIFSKAAALRMQNAMMGNK
;
A
#
# COMPACT_ATOMS: atom_id res chain seq x y z
N MET A 1 12.54 -36.13 -9.47
CA MET A 1 13.89 -36.10 -10.06
C MET A 1 13.86 -36.86 -11.36
N ILE A 2 14.43 -36.30 -12.41
CA ILE A 2 14.65 -36.96 -13.71
C ILE A 2 16.15 -37.15 -13.88
N ASP A 3 16.59 -38.23 -14.53
CA ASP A 3 18.00 -38.44 -14.82
C ASP A 3 18.51 -37.47 -15.91
N ASN A 4 19.83 -37.32 -16.01
CA ASN A 4 20.47 -36.39 -16.96
C ASN A 4 20.14 -36.72 -18.43
N GLN A 5 19.94 -37.99 -18.78
CA GLN A 5 19.59 -38.39 -20.14
C GLN A 5 18.15 -37.96 -20.46
N THR A 6 17.19 -38.31 -19.59
CA THR A 6 15.79 -37.89 -19.70
C THR A 6 15.65 -36.36 -19.74
N LYS A 7 16.48 -35.66 -18.97
CA LYS A 7 16.56 -34.20 -18.97
C LYS A 7 17.03 -33.64 -20.31
N GLU A 8 18.16 -34.12 -20.83
CA GLU A 8 18.64 -33.72 -22.17
C GLU A 8 17.62 -34.08 -23.26
N GLU A 9 16.95 -35.22 -23.18
CA GLU A 9 15.85 -35.59 -24.10
C GLU A 9 14.67 -34.61 -24.03
N LEU A 10 14.27 -34.17 -22.83
CA LEU A 10 13.24 -33.16 -22.64
C LEU A 10 13.66 -31.80 -23.20
N ILE A 11 14.89 -31.36 -22.93
CA ILE A 11 15.44 -30.12 -23.49
C ILE A 11 15.39 -30.20 -25.02
N ASN A 12 15.95 -31.25 -25.61
CA ASN A 12 15.97 -31.42 -27.06
C ASN A 12 14.56 -31.46 -27.67
N ARG A 13 13.58 -32.02 -26.96
CA ARG A 13 12.17 -32.01 -27.38
C ARG A 13 11.58 -30.60 -27.35
N ILE A 14 11.79 -29.84 -26.29
CA ILE A 14 11.31 -28.44 -26.17
C ILE A 14 11.90 -27.58 -27.29
N LEU A 15 13.20 -27.71 -27.53
CA LEU A 15 13.89 -26.99 -28.60
C LEU A 15 13.32 -27.35 -29.98
N LYS A 16 13.11 -28.64 -30.23
CA LYS A 16 12.55 -29.13 -31.49
C LYS A 16 11.09 -28.71 -31.69
N GLU A 17 10.26 -28.73 -30.65
CA GLU A 17 8.84 -28.32 -30.71
C GLU A 17 8.67 -26.86 -31.12
N LYS A 18 9.64 -26.00 -30.79
CA LYS A 18 9.61 -24.57 -31.08
C LYS A 18 10.55 -24.13 -32.20
N ASP A 19 11.15 -25.08 -32.92
CA ASP A 19 12.12 -24.84 -34.00
C ASP A 19 13.32 -23.97 -33.56
N ILE A 20 13.81 -24.20 -32.34
CA ILE A 20 14.92 -23.45 -31.73
C ILE A 20 16.23 -24.21 -31.95
N LYS A 21 17.22 -23.56 -32.54
CA LYS A 21 18.54 -24.17 -32.77
C LYS A 21 19.32 -24.24 -31.47
N LYS A 22 20.04 -25.33 -31.23
CA LYS A 22 20.92 -25.49 -30.05
C LYS A 22 21.90 -24.30 -29.90
N SER A 23 22.40 -23.75 -31.01
CA SER A 23 23.28 -22.56 -31.03
C SER A 23 22.63 -21.30 -30.43
N GLN A 24 21.30 -21.14 -30.50
CA GLN A 24 20.58 -20.00 -29.92
C GLN A 24 20.39 -20.14 -28.40
N THR A 25 20.63 -21.32 -27.85
CA THR A 25 20.44 -21.64 -26.42
C THR A 25 21.71 -21.51 -25.59
N TYR A 26 22.85 -21.18 -26.22
CA TYR A 26 24.11 -20.97 -25.52
C TYR A 26 24.26 -19.48 -25.23
N LYS A 27 24.45 -19.19 -23.94
CA LYS A 27 24.58 -17.83 -23.40
C LYS A 27 25.70 -17.08 -24.12
N MET A 28 25.39 -16.00 -24.84
CA MET A 28 26.42 -15.10 -25.35
C MET A 28 26.94 -14.24 -24.20
N THR A 29 28.26 -14.15 -24.02
CA THR A 29 28.90 -13.46 -22.89
C THR A 29 28.75 -11.94 -22.89
N SER A 30 28.11 -11.35 -23.89
CA SER A 30 27.63 -9.96 -23.87
C SER A 30 26.52 -9.81 -24.90
N ILE A 31 25.31 -9.48 -24.45
CA ILE A 31 24.27 -8.96 -25.35
C ILE A 31 24.53 -7.45 -25.41
N GLU A 32 24.81 -6.93 -26.61
CA GLU A 32 24.86 -5.49 -26.89
C GLU A 32 23.57 -5.08 -27.63
N PRO A 33 22.45 -4.90 -26.90
CA PRO A 33 21.17 -4.64 -27.53
C PRO A 33 21.06 -3.19 -28.01
N VAL A 34 20.45 -2.99 -29.17
CA VAL A 34 20.23 -1.65 -29.75
C VAL A 34 18.91 -1.09 -29.24
N LYS A 35 18.92 0.16 -28.76
CA LYS A 35 17.68 0.86 -28.40
C LYS A 35 16.94 1.26 -29.68
N SER A 36 15.78 0.66 -29.92
CA SER A 36 15.08 0.75 -31.21
C SER A 36 14.01 1.85 -31.28
N LYS A 37 13.37 2.20 -30.15
CA LYS A 37 12.26 3.17 -30.07
C LYS A 37 12.25 3.90 -28.72
N THR A 38 11.54 5.02 -28.65
CA THR A 38 11.15 5.63 -27.36
C THR A 38 10.11 4.77 -26.64
N ASN A 39 9.94 4.96 -25.33
CA ASN A 39 9.01 4.14 -24.54
C ASN A 39 7.55 4.28 -25.03
N ASP A 40 7.14 5.48 -25.43
CA ASP A 40 5.78 5.75 -25.93
C ASP A 40 5.53 5.07 -27.28
N GLU A 41 6.50 5.14 -28.19
CA GLU A 41 6.44 4.46 -29.49
C GLU A 41 6.44 2.94 -29.34
N MET A 42 7.22 2.41 -28.39
CA MET A 42 7.27 0.98 -28.10
C MET A 42 5.93 0.49 -27.54
N ASN A 43 5.37 1.19 -26.55
CA ASN A 43 4.05 0.85 -25.99
C ASN A 43 2.94 1.01 -27.04
N GLY A 44 3.00 2.04 -27.89
CA GLY A 44 2.09 2.21 -29.03
C GLY A 44 2.13 1.02 -29.99
N TYR A 45 3.33 0.59 -30.38
CA TYR A 45 3.54 -0.60 -31.22
C TYR A 45 3.00 -1.88 -30.56
N ILE A 46 3.32 -2.09 -29.28
CA ILE A 46 2.84 -3.23 -28.49
C ILE A 46 1.31 -3.23 -28.42
N HIS A 47 0.65 -2.10 -28.25
CA HIS A 47 -0.81 -2.03 -28.14
C HIS A 47 -1.57 -2.27 -29.45
N GLN A 48 -0.93 -2.05 -30.60
CA GLN A 48 -1.54 -2.17 -31.92
C GLN A 48 -1.26 -3.52 -32.59
N THR A 49 -0.27 -4.26 -32.10
CA THR A 49 0.21 -5.48 -32.77
C THR A 49 -0.11 -6.73 -31.94
N ASP A 50 -0.77 -7.71 -32.55
CA ASP A 50 -1.17 -8.95 -31.86
C ASP A 50 -0.04 -10.00 -31.80
N VAL A 51 0.92 -9.93 -32.73
CA VAL A 51 2.12 -10.78 -32.80
C VAL A 51 3.34 -9.90 -32.62
N LEU A 52 4.14 -10.17 -31.59
CA LEU A 52 5.33 -9.38 -31.27
C LEU A 52 6.59 -10.19 -31.53
N GLU A 53 7.52 -9.62 -32.29
CA GLU A 53 8.84 -10.20 -32.55
C GLU A 53 9.92 -9.16 -32.21
N PHE A 54 10.88 -9.57 -31.37
CA PHE A 54 12.01 -8.75 -30.95
C PHE A 54 13.32 -9.52 -31.16
N ASP A 55 14.33 -8.86 -31.71
CA ASP A 55 15.66 -9.44 -31.93
C ASP A 55 16.74 -8.40 -31.69
N GLY A 56 17.64 -8.63 -30.72
CA GLY A 56 18.79 -7.77 -30.49
C GLY A 56 18.45 -6.38 -29.93
N GLN A 57 17.29 -6.20 -29.30
CA GLN A 57 16.79 -4.89 -28.89
C GLN A 57 16.84 -4.65 -27.37
N LEU A 58 16.98 -3.38 -26.99
CA LEU A 58 16.75 -2.90 -25.62
C LEU A 58 15.33 -2.33 -25.53
N ILE A 59 14.49 -2.95 -24.72
CA ILE A 59 13.10 -2.56 -24.48
C ILE A 59 12.97 -2.08 -23.04
N GLU A 60 12.57 -0.83 -22.84
CA GLU A 60 12.43 -0.22 -21.51
C GLU A 60 10.97 0.21 -21.27
N GLY A 61 10.42 -0.14 -20.10
CA GLY A 61 9.09 0.31 -19.66
C GLY A 61 7.91 -0.23 -20.48
N ALA A 62 8.09 -1.37 -21.15
CA ALA A 62 7.03 -1.99 -21.95
C ALA A 62 5.93 -2.60 -21.07
N ARG A 63 4.67 -2.27 -21.36
CA ARG A 63 3.50 -2.78 -20.63
C ARG A 63 2.52 -3.49 -21.57
N LEU A 64 2.35 -4.78 -21.37
CA LEU A 64 1.39 -5.61 -22.09
C LEU A 64 0.09 -5.69 -21.30
N THR A 65 -0.90 -4.91 -21.71
CA THR A 65 -2.26 -4.89 -21.12
C THR A 65 -3.36 -5.40 -22.06
N LYS A 66 -2.98 -5.83 -23.27
CA LYS A 66 -3.90 -6.42 -24.25
C LYS A 66 -3.42 -7.82 -24.58
N ASN A 67 -4.37 -8.69 -24.89
CA ASN A 67 -4.08 -10.06 -25.33
C ASN A 67 -3.14 -10.08 -26.54
N LYS A 68 -2.30 -11.10 -26.61
CA LYS A 68 -1.38 -11.35 -27.71
C LYS A 68 -1.57 -12.76 -28.22
N THR A 69 -1.43 -12.91 -29.53
CA THR A 69 -1.44 -14.21 -30.18
C THR A 69 -0.10 -14.90 -29.98
N SER A 70 1.01 -14.17 -30.14
CA SER A 70 2.36 -14.71 -29.98
C SER A 70 3.34 -13.61 -29.60
N ILE A 71 4.34 -13.96 -28.79
CA ILE A 71 5.47 -13.11 -28.45
C ILE A 71 6.73 -13.93 -28.64
N LYS A 72 7.65 -13.45 -29.46
CA LYS A 72 8.97 -14.05 -29.66
C LYS A 72 10.03 -12.99 -29.44
N ALA A 73 10.95 -13.25 -28.53
CA ALA A 73 12.08 -12.36 -28.32
C ALA A 73 13.37 -13.15 -28.26
N GLN A 74 14.39 -12.67 -28.97
CA GLN A 74 15.72 -13.27 -28.94
C GLN A 74 16.81 -12.21 -28.74
N ASN A 75 17.85 -12.53 -27.97
CA ASN A 75 19.00 -11.63 -27.77
C ASN A 75 18.61 -10.22 -27.28
N CYS A 76 17.53 -10.10 -26.52
CA CYS A 76 16.99 -8.81 -26.08
C CYS A 76 17.35 -8.51 -24.63
N LYS A 77 17.34 -7.22 -24.28
CA LYS A 77 17.33 -6.77 -22.89
C LYS A 77 16.03 -6.06 -22.59
N PHE A 78 15.34 -6.50 -21.56
CA PHE A 78 14.13 -5.89 -21.07
C PHE A 78 14.41 -5.23 -19.72
N LYS A 79 14.04 -3.96 -19.59
CA LYS A 79 14.01 -3.26 -18.30
C LYS A 79 12.59 -2.82 -18.00
N ASN A 80 12.07 -3.17 -16.83
CA ASN A 80 10.71 -2.81 -16.42
C ASN A 80 9.63 -3.30 -17.41
N LEU A 81 9.72 -4.58 -17.80
CA LEU A 81 8.71 -5.24 -18.64
C LEU A 81 7.57 -5.74 -17.76
N GLN A 82 6.33 -5.51 -18.15
CA GLN A 82 5.17 -5.91 -17.35
C GLN A 82 4.10 -6.58 -18.21
N PHE A 83 3.65 -7.76 -17.80
CA PHE A 83 2.37 -8.35 -18.25
C PHE A 83 1.31 -8.04 -17.20
N ARG A 84 0.21 -7.38 -17.60
CA ARG A 84 -0.90 -7.03 -16.70
C ARG A 84 -2.22 -7.41 -17.34
N GLU A 85 -2.95 -8.32 -16.69
CA GLU A 85 -4.32 -8.69 -17.09
C GLU A 85 -4.47 -9.08 -18.57
N CYS A 86 -3.49 -9.81 -19.09
CA CYS A 86 -3.46 -10.19 -20.50
C CYS A 86 -3.28 -11.69 -20.69
N VAL A 87 -3.69 -12.17 -21.88
CA VAL A 87 -3.55 -13.56 -22.30
C VAL A 87 -2.54 -13.66 -23.43
N CYS A 88 -1.55 -14.54 -23.30
CA CYS A 88 -0.63 -14.91 -24.38
C CYS A 88 -0.09 -16.33 -24.17
N LYS A 89 -0.63 -17.31 -24.89
CA LYS A 89 -0.28 -18.74 -24.74
C LYS A 89 0.90 -19.21 -25.60
N ASP A 90 1.41 -18.34 -26.48
CA ASP A 90 2.60 -18.61 -27.30
C ASP A 90 3.65 -17.52 -27.08
N ALA A 91 4.20 -17.46 -25.88
CA ALA A 91 5.28 -16.55 -25.52
C ALA A 91 6.60 -17.31 -25.38
N VAL A 92 7.63 -16.90 -26.13
CA VAL A 92 8.95 -17.54 -26.18
C VAL A 92 10.04 -16.48 -26.11
N PHE A 93 10.93 -16.61 -25.14
CA PHE A 93 12.08 -15.73 -24.94
C PHE A 93 13.37 -16.54 -24.95
N ILE A 94 14.36 -16.11 -25.72
CA ILE A 94 15.60 -16.86 -25.97
C ILE A 94 16.80 -15.95 -25.77
N ASN A 95 17.73 -16.32 -24.90
CA ASN A 95 18.95 -15.54 -24.64
C ASN A 95 18.62 -14.07 -24.32
N CYS A 96 17.67 -13.85 -23.40
CA CYS A 96 17.19 -12.52 -23.03
C CYS A 96 17.58 -12.17 -21.60
N ASN A 97 17.90 -10.90 -21.36
CA ASN A 97 18.19 -10.37 -20.03
C ASN A 97 17.02 -9.54 -19.53
N PHE A 98 16.50 -9.87 -18.35
CA PHE A 98 15.39 -9.20 -17.71
C PHE A 98 15.84 -8.50 -16.43
N GLU A 99 15.51 -7.22 -16.33
CA GLU A 99 15.64 -6.42 -15.13
C GLU A 99 14.28 -5.82 -14.80
N ASP A 100 13.76 -6.05 -13.59
CA ASP A 100 12.42 -5.63 -13.18
C ASP A 100 11.31 -6.22 -14.08
N PHE A 101 11.21 -7.54 -14.13
CA PHE A 101 10.20 -8.22 -14.94
C PHE A 101 9.01 -8.65 -14.09
N GLU A 102 7.82 -8.14 -14.40
CA GLU A 102 6.60 -8.42 -13.64
C GLU A 102 5.52 -9.13 -14.47
N ILE A 103 4.90 -10.15 -13.86
CA ILE A 103 3.70 -10.78 -14.40
C ILE A 103 2.58 -10.65 -13.36
N ILE A 104 1.51 -9.95 -13.73
CA ILE A 104 0.42 -9.58 -12.83
C ILE A 104 -0.91 -10.00 -13.44
N THR A 105 -1.64 -10.84 -12.70
CA THR A 105 -3.00 -11.29 -13.05
C THR A 105 -3.17 -11.73 -14.52
N SER A 106 -2.15 -12.37 -15.11
CA SER A 106 -2.10 -12.71 -16.54
C SER A 106 -2.20 -14.23 -16.78
N ASP A 107 -2.62 -14.62 -17.98
CA ASP A 107 -2.66 -16.02 -18.45
C ASP A 107 -1.59 -16.22 -19.54
N LEU A 108 -0.47 -16.81 -19.13
CA LEU A 108 0.69 -17.10 -19.98
C LEU A 108 0.97 -18.60 -19.97
N GLU A 109 -0.09 -19.41 -20.05
CA GLU A 109 0.01 -20.87 -20.15
C GLU A 109 1.03 -21.28 -21.23
N ASN A 110 1.94 -22.19 -20.89
CA ASN A 110 3.04 -22.67 -21.73
C ASN A 110 4.08 -21.61 -22.16
N ILE A 111 4.23 -20.51 -21.43
CA ILE A 111 5.34 -19.57 -21.66
C ILE A 111 6.70 -20.26 -21.54
N ILE A 112 7.63 -19.88 -22.41
CA ILE A 112 8.94 -20.52 -22.54
C ILE A 112 10.04 -19.47 -22.41
N PHE A 113 11.00 -19.74 -21.54
CA PHE A 113 12.25 -19.00 -21.42
C PHE A 113 13.43 -19.95 -21.61
N ILE A 114 14.37 -19.58 -22.47
CA ILE A 114 15.55 -20.38 -22.79
C ILE A 114 16.79 -19.52 -22.68
N ALA A 115 17.76 -19.92 -21.87
CA ALA A 115 19.01 -19.18 -21.65
C ALA A 115 18.79 -17.72 -21.20
N CYS A 116 17.73 -17.48 -20.43
CA CYS A 116 17.38 -16.14 -19.97
C CYS A 116 17.92 -15.85 -18.56
N ASP A 117 18.29 -14.59 -18.32
CA ASP A 117 18.73 -14.12 -17.02
C ASP A 117 17.69 -13.18 -16.41
N PHE A 118 17.40 -13.38 -15.13
CA PHE A 118 16.38 -12.64 -14.41
C PHE A 118 16.97 -11.94 -13.19
N LYS A 119 16.78 -10.62 -13.14
CA LYS A 119 17.02 -9.78 -11.98
C LYS A 119 15.68 -9.18 -11.54
N ARG A 120 15.25 -9.45 -10.31
CA ARG A 120 13.94 -9.01 -9.79
C ARG A 120 12.77 -9.48 -10.67
N PHE A 121 12.68 -10.79 -10.90
CA PHE A 121 11.53 -11.40 -11.57
C PHE A 121 10.42 -11.64 -10.56
N ASN A 122 9.29 -10.94 -10.73
CA ASN A 122 8.20 -10.95 -9.78
C ASN A 122 6.90 -11.40 -10.44
N VAL A 123 6.26 -12.41 -9.87
CA VAL A 123 4.93 -12.88 -10.30
C VAL A 123 3.94 -12.71 -9.17
N LYS A 124 2.84 -12.03 -9.44
CA LYS A 124 1.81 -11.75 -8.43
C LYS A 124 0.41 -11.83 -9.00
N GLY A 125 -0.36 -12.79 -8.53
CA GLY A 125 -1.82 -12.85 -8.76
C GLY A 125 -2.59 -11.80 -7.96
N SER A 126 -3.89 -11.66 -8.25
CA SER A 126 -4.83 -10.87 -7.45
C SER A 126 -5.49 -11.75 -6.38
N VAL A 127 -6.19 -11.13 -5.43
CA VAL A 127 -6.95 -11.86 -4.39
C VAL A 127 -7.98 -12.83 -4.98
N THR A 128 -8.50 -12.53 -6.18
CA THR A 128 -9.58 -13.29 -6.83
C THR A 128 -9.10 -14.18 -7.97
N SER A 129 -7.87 -14.03 -8.45
CA SER A 129 -7.35 -14.80 -9.58
C SER A 129 -5.83 -14.95 -9.54
N LYS A 130 -5.36 -16.20 -9.61
CA LYS A 130 -3.94 -16.53 -9.73
C LYS A 130 -3.41 -16.16 -11.11
N VAL A 131 -2.12 -15.83 -11.21
CA VAL A 131 -1.44 -15.85 -12.52
C VAL A 131 -1.42 -17.29 -13.03
N ASN A 132 -1.74 -17.50 -14.30
CA ASN A 132 -1.69 -18.83 -14.90
C ASN A 132 -0.38 -19.01 -15.68
N LEU A 133 0.57 -19.75 -15.10
CA LEU A 133 1.82 -20.17 -15.72
C LEU A 133 1.90 -21.70 -15.84
N LYS A 134 0.73 -22.36 -15.97
CA LYS A 134 0.65 -23.81 -16.17
C LYS A 134 1.48 -24.19 -17.39
N GLY A 135 2.28 -25.25 -17.27
CA GLY A 135 3.14 -25.74 -18.35
C GLY A 135 4.31 -24.82 -18.68
N MET A 136 4.62 -23.81 -17.85
CA MET A 136 5.77 -22.93 -18.06
C MET A 136 7.07 -23.74 -18.20
N LYS A 137 7.89 -23.37 -19.19
CA LYS A 137 9.18 -24.00 -19.46
C LYS A 137 10.32 -23.00 -19.19
N LEU A 138 11.21 -23.36 -18.27
CA LEU A 138 12.47 -22.65 -18.04
C LEU A 138 13.60 -23.60 -18.44
N VAL A 139 14.45 -23.18 -19.36
CA VAL A 139 15.57 -24.00 -19.85
C VAL A 139 16.84 -23.18 -19.76
N ARG A 140 17.83 -23.61 -18.95
CA ARG A 140 19.12 -22.89 -18.81
C ARG A 140 18.98 -21.45 -18.32
N CYS A 141 17.96 -21.17 -17.51
CA CYS A 141 17.72 -19.82 -16.99
C CYS A 141 18.48 -19.57 -15.68
N THR A 142 18.78 -18.31 -15.38
CA THR A 142 19.37 -17.90 -14.10
C THR A 142 18.56 -16.80 -13.42
N PHE A 143 18.55 -16.81 -12.09
CA PHE A 143 17.79 -15.88 -11.26
C PHE A 143 18.67 -15.30 -10.16
N ASP A 144 18.49 -14.04 -9.85
CA ASP A 144 19.04 -13.45 -8.62
C ASP A 144 18.16 -13.75 -7.41
N SER A 145 18.69 -13.49 -6.21
CA SER A 145 18.00 -13.75 -4.93
C SER A 145 16.81 -12.85 -4.64
N SER A 146 16.44 -11.95 -5.57
CA SER A 146 15.33 -11.01 -5.43
C SER A 146 14.12 -11.39 -6.28
N CYS A 147 14.17 -12.56 -6.92
CA CYS A 147 13.07 -13.10 -7.70
C CYS A 147 12.04 -13.79 -6.78
N ASP A 148 10.76 -13.57 -7.07
CA ASP A 148 9.64 -13.98 -6.22
C ASP A 148 8.44 -14.42 -7.06
N ILE A 149 7.88 -15.59 -6.76
CA ILE A 149 6.69 -16.14 -7.43
C ILE A 149 5.61 -16.42 -6.40
N LYS A 150 4.58 -15.57 -6.42
CA LYS A 150 3.45 -15.60 -5.50
C LYS A 150 2.12 -15.74 -6.24
N ASN A 151 1.17 -16.41 -5.60
CA ASN A 151 -0.22 -16.53 -6.01
C ASN A 151 -0.37 -16.97 -7.48
N THR A 152 0.35 -18.02 -7.86
CA THR A 152 0.52 -18.47 -9.25
C THR A 152 0.17 -19.95 -9.41
N ASN A 153 -0.42 -20.32 -10.54
CA ASN A 153 -0.58 -21.70 -10.96
C ASN A 153 0.64 -22.13 -11.79
N LEU A 154 1.45 -23.04 -11.23
CA LEU A 154 2.68 -23.59 -11.81
C LEU A 154 2.54 -25.08 -12.16
N ASN A 155 1.32 -25.60 -12.22
CA ASN A 155 1.08 -27.00 -12.57
C ASN A 155 1.78 -27.38 -13.89
N ASP A 156 2.35 -28.58 -13.94
CA ASP A 156 3.01 -29.18 -15.11
C ASP A 156 4.19 -28.38 -15.67
N SER A 157 4.75 -27.45 -14.89
CA SER A 157 5.91 -26.65 -15.32
C SER A 157 7.20 -27.48 -15.41
N GLN A 158 8.09 -27.10 -16.33
CA GLN A 158 9.32 -27.81 -16.66
C GLN A 158 10.54 -26.90 -16.53
N TRP A 159 11.35 -27.08 -15.49
CA TRP A 159 12.47 -26.19 -15.13
C TRP A 159 13.80 -26.94 -15.25
N LEU A 160 14.39 -26.93 -16.44
CA LEU A 160 15.50 -27.78 -16.85
C LEU A 160 16.80 -26.98 -16.96
N ASP A 161 17.92 -27.48 -16.44
CA ASP A 161 19.20 -26.76 -16.37
C ASP A 161 19.07 -25.38 -15.71
N THR A 162 18.14 -25.22 -14.77
CA THR A 162 17.75 -23.91 -14.23
C THR A 162 17.89 -23.93 -12.72
N ASP A 163 18.73 -23.05 -12.15
CA ASP A 163 18.85 -22.93 -10.69
C ASP A 163 17.69 -22.13 -10.11
N ILE A 164 16.83 -22.82 -9.39
CA ILE A 164 15.56 -22.29 -8.87
C ILE A 164 15.67 -21.92 -7.38
N ASN A 165 16.81 -22.24 -6.74
CA ASN A 165 17.04 -21.99 -5.32
C ASN A 165 17.18 -20.51 -4.96
N SER A 166 17.28 -19.66 -5.97
CA SER A 166 17.35 -18.21 -5.82
C SER A 166 15.97 -17.54 -5.93
N ILE A 167 14.91 -18.30 -6.20
CA ILE A 167 13.54 -17.78 -6.33
C ILE A 167 12.77 -18.06 -5.03
N ASP A 168 12.20 -17.03 -4.42
CA ASP A 168 11.21 -17.20 -3.34
C ASP A 168 9.89 -17.69 -3.94
N ILE A 169 9.45 -18.89 -3.59
CA ILE A 169 8.17 -19.44 -4.06
C ILE A 169 7.30 -19.72 -2.84
N ASP A 170 6.19 -19.00 -2.73
CA ASP A 170 5.27 -19.20 -1.62
C ASP A 170 4.49 -20.50 -1.80
N THR A 171 4.92 -21.54 -1.10
CA THR A 171 4.30 -22.87 -1.10
C THR A 171 3.42 -23.12 0.11
N ASN A 172 3.26 -22.14 1.01
CA ASN A 172 2.50 -22.33 2.25
C ASN A 172 1.00 -22.42 1.94
N PRO A 173 0.33 -23.56 2.16
CA PRO A 173 -1.09 -23.75 1.82
C PRO A 173 -2.04 -22.80 2.57
N HIS A 174 -1.58 -22.19 3.67
CA HIS A 174 -2.36 -21.22 4.44
C HIS A 174 -2.11 -19.77 4.03
N SER A 175 -1.10 -19.52 3.17
CA SER A 175 -0.83 -18.18 2.65
C SER A 175 -1.88 -17.79 1.61
N ALA A 176 -2.39 -16.55 1.69
CA ALA A 176 -3.21 -15.98 0.63
C ALA A 176 -2.45 -15.85 -0.71
N ASN A 177 -1.11 -15.93 -0.66
CA ASN A 177 -0.23 -15.87 -1.82
C ASN A 177 0.29 -17.26 -2.24
N CYS A 178 -0.30 -18.35 -1.74
CA CYS A 178 0.15 -19.71 -2.04
C CYS A 178 0.10 -20.03 -3.55
N CYS A 179 1.19 -20.57 -4.07
CA CYS A 179 1.29 -21.12 -5.42
C CYS A 179 0.72 -22.55 -5.49
N THR A 180 0.08 -22.88 -6.62
CA THR A 180 -0.41 -24.24 -6.88
C THR A 180 0.60 -24.96 -7.78
N ILE A 181 1.19 -26.04 -7.27
CA ILE A 181 2.28 -26.75 -7.93
C ILE A 181 1.96 -28.25 -7.90
N ASN A 182 1.70 -28.85 -9.06
CA ASN A 182 1.51 -30.28 -9.26
C ASN A 182 2.18 -30.69 -10.58
N GLY A 183 2.73 -31.91 -10.67
CA GLY A 183 3.30 -32.41 -11.92
C GLY A 183 4.53 -31.65 -12.43
N MET A 184 5.12 -30.79 -11.59
CA MET A 184 6.32 -30.03 -11.95
C MET A 184 7.52 -30.96 -12.15
N ILE A 185 8.29 -30.72 -13.21
CA ILE A 185 9.52 -31.42 -13.54
C ILE A 185 10.63 -30.39 -13.50
N GLY A 186 11.61 -30.51 -12.61
CA GLY A 186 12.72 -29.56 -12.61
C GLY A 186 13.97 -30.08 -11.94
N ASP A 187 15.04 -29.30 -12.12
CA ASP A 187 16.25 -29.41 -11.34
C ASP A 187 15.90 -29.05 -9.90
N ASP A 188 15.78 -30.09 -9.10
CA ASP A 188 15.86 -30.07 -7.66
C ASP A 188 15.16 -28.91 -6.90
N LEU A 189 13.89 -29.13 -6.52
CA LEU A 189 13.14 -28.29 -5.56
C LEU A 189 13.53 -28.54 -4.09
N ARG A 190 14.61 -29.27 -3.81
CA ARG A 190 14.97 -29.55 -2.42
C ARG A 190 15.27 -28.22 -1.71
N ASP A 191 14.65 -28.04 -0.56
CA ASP A 191 14.98 -27.00 0.42
C ASP A 191 16.51 -26.90 0.55
N LYS A 192 17.12 -25.70 0.65
CA LYS A 192 18.59 -25.56 0.80
C LYS A 192 19.12 -26.44 1.95
N SER A 193 18.28 -26.70 2.95
CA SER A 193 18.52 -27.66 4.03
C SER A 193 18.66 -29.11 3.52
N LYS A 194 17.77 -29.57 2.64
CA LYS A 194 17.75 -30.89 2.03
C LYS A 194 18.73 -31.08 0.88
N ILE A 195 19.07 -30.03 0.11
CA ILE A 195 20.20 -30.07 -0.81
C ILE A 195 21.49 -30.20 -0.02
N ASN A 196 21.63 -29.43 1.08
CA ASN A 196 22.74 -29.67 1.99
C ASN A 196 22.68 -31.04 2.61
N ASP A 197 21.52 -31.62 2.93
CA ASP A 197 21.41 -32.96 3.49
C ASP A 197 21.67 -34.05 2.45
N ASP A 198 21.27 -33.92 1.19
CA ASP A 198 21.46 -34.91 0.14
C ASP A 198 22.83 -34.77 -0.54
N ILE A 199 23.35 -33.54 -0.71
CA ILE A 199 24.79 -33.32 -0.94
C ILE A 199 25.52 -33.89 0.27
N SER A 200 25.09 -33.64 1.50
CA SER A 200 25.67 -34.28 2.69
C SER A 200 25.44 -35.79 2.70
N THR A 201 24.48 -36.40 2.00
CA THR A 201 24.22 -37.85 2.03
C THR A 201 24.89 -38.58 0.88
N GLU A 202 24.96 -37.98 -0.32
CA GLU A 202 25.79 -38.43 -1.45
C GLU A 202 27.27 -38.10 -1.24
N ILE A 203 27.61 -36.98 -0.56
CA ILE A 203 28.94 -36.72 0.01
C ILE A 203 29.13 -37.46 1.34
N LYS A 204 28.13 -37.88 2.11
CA LYS A 204 28.39 -38.86 3.21
C LYS A 204 28.63 -40.26 2.65
N ASN A 205 28.11 -40.57 1.46
CA ASN A 205 28.38 -41.81 0.74
C ASN A 205 29.65 -41.71 -0.13
N ILE A 206 30.09 -40.50 -0.52
CA ILE A 206 31.42 -40.18 -1.05
C ILE A 206 32.02 -39.11 -0.14
N ASP A 207 32.48 -39.55 1.01
CA ASP A 207 33.02 -38.68 2.04
C ASP A 207 34.35 -38.08 1.58
N ILE A 208 34.30 -36.95 0.88
CA ILE A 208 35.51 -36.19 0.51
C ILE A 208 36.07 -35.45 1.74
N LYS A 209 35.27 -35.27 2.80
CA LYS A 209 35.75 -34.76 4.10
C LYS A 209 36.19 -35.87 5.06
N SER A 210 35.84 -37.14 4.82
CA SER A 210 36.41 -38.30 5.53
C SER A 210 37.26 -39.25 4.68
N LEU A 211 37.57 -38.90 3.44
CA LEU A 211 38.89 -39.19 2.89
C LEU A 211 39.84 -38.45 3.83
N GLU A 212 40.29 -39.16 4.86
CA GLU A 212 41.40 -38.74 5.69
C GLU A 212 42.43 -38.18 4.73
N LYS A 213 42.77 -36.90 4.92
CA LYS A 213 43.78 -36.27 4.09
C LYS A 213 45.05 -37.08 4.30
N GLU A 214 45.36 -37.94 3.35
CA GLU A 214 46.45 -38.89 3.52
C GLU A 214 47.73 -38.06 3.52
N VAL A 215 48.53 -38.19 4.57
CA VAL A 215 49.82 -37.50 4.64
C VAL A 215 50.91 -38.53 4.41
N ILE A 216 51.60 -38.41 3.29
CA ILE A 216 52.80 -39.17 3.00
C ILE A 216 53.98 -38.29 3.42
N SER A 217 54.68 -38.72 4.47
CA SER A 217 55.83 -37.98 5.00
C SER A 217 57.13 -38.74 4.81
N ASP A 218 58.21 -38.00 4.54
CA ASP A 218 59.59 -38.48 4.56
C ASP A 218 59.86 -39.69 3.64
N LYS A 219 59.05 -39.84 2.58
CA LYS A 219 59.16 -40.94 1.63
C LYS A 219 60.02 -40.56 0.43
N GLU A 220 60.79 -41.52 -0.04
CA GLU A 220 61.63 -41.38 -1.23
C GLU A 220 61.12 -42.29 -2.36
N TYR A 221 60.95 -41.70 -3.53
CA TYR A 221 60.54 -42.35 -4.78
C TYR A 221 61.70 -42.23 -5.78
N ARG A 222 62.08 -43.32 -6.44
CA ARG A 222 63.21 -43.33 -7.39
C ARG A 222 62.89 -44.10 -8.66
N ASP A 223 63.12 -43.46 -9.80
CA ASP A 223 63.00 -44.06 -11.13
C ASP A 223 61.59 -44.68 -11.38
N GLU A 224 60.55 -44.08 -10.79
CA GLU A 224 59.17 -44.56 -10.85
C GLU A 224 58.31 -43.74 -11.83
N THR A 225 57.31 -44.38 -12.42
CA THR A 225 56.19 -43.68 -13.08
C THR A 225 55.05 -43.54 -12.08
N ILE A 226 54.67 -42.30 -11.78
CA ILE A 226 53.72 -41.95 -10.74
C ILE A 226 52.48 -41.37 -11.42
N ASP A 227 51.37 -42.09 -11.35
CA ASP A 227 50.07 -41.53 -11.73
C ASP A 227 49.57 -40.62 -10.60
N ILE A 228 49.60 -39.31 -10.82
CA ILE A 228 49.25 -38.31 -9.83
C ILE A 228 47.76 -38.37 -9.47
N SER A 229 46.91 -38.86 -10.37
CA SER A 229 45.46 -38.99 -10.15
C SER A 229 45.09 -39.94 -9.01
N LEU A 230 46.00 -40.85 -8.64
CA LEU A 230 45.85 -41.75 -7.50
C LEU A 230 46.00 -41.05 -6.14
N PHE A 231 46.50 -39.81 -6.12
CA PHE A 231 46.87 -39.07 -4.91
C PHE A 231 46.05 -37.79 -4.72
N VAL A 232 44.77 -37.84 -5.11
CA VAL A 232 43.80 -36.78 -4.83
C VAL A 232 43.58 -36.67 -3.33
N ASN A 233 43.60 -35.44 -2.80
CA ASN A 233 43.45 -35.15 -1.37
C ASN A 233 44.56 -35.78 -0.50
N THR A 234 45.76 -35.96 -1.07
CA THR A 234 46.96 -36.46 -0.38
C THR A 234 47.99 -35.34 -0.25
N ASP A 235 48.52 -35.11 0.96
CA ASP A 235 49.64 -34.20 1.19
C ASP A 235 50.96 -34.97 1.27
N PHE A 236 51.98 -34.45 0.61
CA PHE A 236 53.34 -34.95 0.65
C PHE A 236 54.22 -34.00 1.43
N CYS A 237 54.72 -34.45 2.59
CA CYS A 237 55.57 -33.65 3.46
C CYS A 237 57.00 -34.21 3.46
N ASN A 238 58.01 -33.37 3.22
CA ASN A 238 59.42 -33.76 3.21
C ASN A 238 59.75 -34.96 2.28
N CYS A 239 58.96 -35.18 1.23
CA CYS A 239 59.17 -36.31 0.32
C CYS A 239 60.24 -35.97 -0.72
N LYS A 240 60.93 -37.00 -1.22
CA LYS A 240 61.92 -36.87 -2.29
C LYS A 240 61.55 -37.73 -3.48
N PHE A 241 61.47 -37.11 -4.65
CA PHE A 241 61.21 -37.76 -5.93
C PHE A 241 62.46 -37.61 -6.79
N MET A 242 63.02 -38.73 -7.22
CA MET A 242 64.28 -38.78 -7.97
C MET A 242 64.01 -39.48 -9.30
N ASN A 243 64.28 -38.81 -10.42
CA ASN A 243 64.14 -39.39 -11.76
C ASN A 243 62.74 -39.98 -12.03
N CYS A 244 61.70 -39.47 -11.36
CA CYS A 244 60.34 -39.98 -11.49
C CYS A 244 59.61 -39.30 -12.66
N THR A 245 58.71 -40.03 -13.32
CA THR A 245 57.82 -39.49 -14.35
C THR A 245 56.40 -39.39 -13.81
N PHE A 246 55.82 -38.20 -13.79
CA PHE A 246 54.44 -37.97 -13.36
C PHE A 246 53.50 -37.97 -14.57
N ILE A 247 52.41 -38.73 -14.46
CA ILE A 247 51.34 -38.89 -15.46
C ILE A 247 49.96 -38.74 -14.79
N ASP A 248 48.87 -38.61 -15.54
CA ASP A 248 47.49 -38.52 -15.05
C ASP A 248 46.50 -39.35 -15.89
N GLU A 249 46.87 -40.60 -16.21
CA GLU A 249 46.10 -41.48 -17.11
C GLU A 249 44.64 -41.65 -16.68
N ILE A 250 44.34 -41.72 -15.37
CA ILE A 250 42.94 -41.85 -14.93
C ILE A 250 42.15 -40.58 -15.25
N PHE A 251 42.75 -39.39 -15.13
CA PHE A 251 42.05 -38.15 -15.46
C PHE A 251 41.84 -38.01 -16.96
N GLU A 252 42.86 -38.30 -17.77
CA GLU A 252 42.75 -38.29 -19.23
C GLU A 252 41.69 -39.28 -19.74
N ASN A 253 41.72 -40.52 -19.24
CA ASN A 253 40.81 -41.58 -19.69
C ASN A 253 39.34 -41.34 -19.30
N ASN A 254 39.07 -40.45 -18.33
CA ASN A 254 37.71 -40.18 -17.81
C ASN A 254 37.23 -38.75 -18.08
N ASP A 255 37.90 -38.00 -18.96
CA ASP A 255 37.59 -36.61 -19.27
C ASP A 255 37.51 -35.67 -18.04
N LEU A 256 38.30 -35.95 -17.00
CA LEU A 256 38.30 -35.22 -15.73
C LEU A 256 39.22 -33.98 -15.75
N TYR A 257 39.31 -33.29 -16.89
CA TYR A 257 40.23 -32.15 -17.12
C TYR A 257 39.99 -30.93 -16.20
N ASN A 258 38.86 -30.89 -15.49
CA ASN A 258 38.54 -29.82 -14.56
C ASN A 258 38.63 -30.21 -13.08
N TYR A 259 38.99 -31.46 -12.79
CA TYR A 259 39.03 -31.98 -11.44
C TYR A 259 40.17 -31.33 -10.63
N GLU A 260 39.85 -30.86 -9.43
CA GLU A 260 40.81 -30.20 -8.54
C GLU A 260 41.38 -31.21 -7.55
N MET A 261 42.71 -31.29 -7.48
CA MET A 261 43.37 -32.35 -6.72
C MET A 261 43.38 -32.09 -5.21
N ARG A 262 43.38 -30.82 -4.78
CA ARG A 262 43.39 -30.38 -3.38
C ARG A 262 44.54 -30.99 -2.54
N SER A 263 45.65 -31.28 -3.20
CA SER A 263 46.85 -31.88 -2.65
C SER A 263 47.94 -30.82 -2.42
N ALA A 264 48.82 -31.04 -1.45
CA ALA A 264 49.98 -30.17 -1.22
C ALA A 264 51.29 -30.96 -1.16
N PHE A 265 52.34 -30.39 -1.74
CA PHE A 265 53.72 -30.81 -1.57
C PHE A 265 54.43 -29.77 -0.70
N VAL A 266 54.78 -30.16 0.53
CA VAL A 266 55.44 -29.30 1.52
C VAL A 266 56.85 -29.81 1.74
N ASN A 267 57.85 -28.94 1.67
CA ASN A 267 59.27 -29.27 1.84
C ASN A 267 59.76 -30.42 0.94
N SER A 268 59.08 -30.67 -0.18
CA SER A 268 59.36 -31.84 -1.03
C SER A 268 60.34 -31.50 -2.14
N ILE A 269 61.19 -32.45 -2.52
CA ILE A 269 62.25 -32.29 -3.52
C ILE A 269 61.93 -33.16 -4.74
N PHE A 270 62.00 -32.57 -5.93
CA PHE A 270 61.84 -33.21 -7.23
C PHE A 270 63.12 -33.04 -8.04
N GLU A 271 63.94 -34.08 -8.09
CA GLU A 271 65.26 -34.05 -8.72
C GLU A 271 65.28 -34.98 -9.95
N GLY A 272 65.52 -34.43 -11.15
CA GLY A 272 65.52 -35.22 -12.39
C GLY A 272 64.13 -35.68 -12.85
N CYS A 273 63.05 -35.10 -12.32
CA CYS A 273 61.68 -35.57 -12.59
C CYS A 273 61.13 -35.03 -13.90
N VAL A 274 60.24 -35.79 -14.54
CA VAL A 274 59.48 -35.38 -15.73
C VAL A 274 58.01 -35.28 -15.36
N PHE A 275 57.37 -34.14 -15.63
CA PHE A 275 55.94 -33.94 -15.38
C PHE A 275 55.20 -33.91 -16.71
N SER A 276 54.55 -35.01 -17.07
CA SER A 276 53.74 -35.15 -18.29
C SER A 276 52.26 -35.34 -17.92
N CYS A 277 51.75 -34.47 -17.05
CA CYS A 277 50.41 -34.60 -16.47
C CYS A 277 49.69 -33.26 -16.32
N MET A 278 48.37 -33.29 -16.13
CA MET A 278 47.61 -32.15 -15.63
C MET A 278 47.63 -32.09 -14.11
N MET A 279 48.07 -30.96 -13.59
CA MET A 279 48.08 -30.63 -12.17
C MET A 279 47.18 -29.42 -11.93
N LYS A 280 46.03 -29.64 -11.28
CA LYS A 280 45.07 -28.56 -10.98
C LYS A 280 44.84 -28.37 -9.47
N GLY A 281 45.01 -27.14 -8.99
CA GLY A 281 44.75 -26.77 -7.59
C GLY A 281 45.71 -27.40 -6.58
N ILE A 282 46.96 -27.66 -7.00
CA ILE A 282 48.01 -28.20 -6.12
C ILE A 282 48.82 -27.06 -5.52
N ARG A 283 49.15 -27.18 -4.23
CA ARG A 283 50.09 -26.29 -3.54
C ARG A 283 51.48 -26.91 -3.46
N PHE A 284 52.51 -26.20 -3.86
CA PHE A 284 53.91 -26.50 -3.58
C PHE A 284 54.44 -25.46 -2.59
N ASP A 285 54.85 -25.88 -1.41
CA ASP A 285 55.30 -24.99 -0.35
C ASP A 285 56.70 -25.38 0.13
N ASN A 286 57.64 -24.46 0.01
CA ASN A 286 59.05 -24.68 0.35
C ASN A 286 59.66 -25.92 -0.36
N SER A 287 59.14 -26.23 -1.55
CA SER A 287 59.58 -27.34 -2.38
C SER A 287 60.76 -26.97 -3.28
N SER A 288 61.47 -27.98 -3.81
CA SER A 288 62.58 -27.75 -4.75
C SER A 288 62.48 -28.63 -5.98
N PHE A 289 62.48 -28.04 -7.15
CA PHE A 289 62.61 -28.69 -8.45
C PHE A 289 64.05 -28.51 -8.94
N ILE A 290 64.75 -29.61 -9.21
CA ILE A 290 66.17 -29.62 -9.55
C ILE A 290 66.36 -30.48 -10.80
N ILE A 291 66.81 -29.90 -11.91
CA ILE A 291 67.05 -30.64 -13.17
C ILE A 291 65.78 -31.39 -13.63
N SER A 292 64.60 -30.81 -13.37
CA SER A 292 63.31 -31.43 -13.68
C SER A 292 62.68 -30.81 -14.93
N GLU A 293 62.05 -31.64 -15.75
CA GLU A 293 61.32 -31.26 -16.96
C GLU A 293 59.84 -31.07 -16.64
N LEU A 294 59.31 -29.86 -16.84
CA LEU A 294 57.91 -29.55 -16.58
C LEU A 294 57.14 -29.54 -17.89
N ASN A 295 56.65 -30.69 -18.36
CA ASN A 295 56.03 -30.88 -19.69
C ASN A 295 54.49 -30.87 -19.65
N GLY A 296 53.90 -30.70 -18.47
CA GLY A 296 52.47 -30.83 -18.21
C GLY A 296 51.74 -29.50 -18.06
N ASN A 297 50.47 -29.59 -17.63
CA ASN A 297 49.59 -28.44 -17.46
C ASN A 297 49.40 -28.12 -15.97
N PHE A 298 49.95 -27.00 -15.50
CA PHE A 298 49.84 -26.53 -14.11
C PHE A 298 48.77 -25.43 -14.03
N ILE A 299 47.55 -25.81 -13.66
CA ILE A 299 46.39 -24.91 -13.65
C ILE A 299 46.01 -24.56 -12.22
N SER A 300 45.94 -23.27 -11.88
CA SER A 300 45.58 -22.83 -10.52
C SER A 300 46.48 -23.44 -9.42
N CYS A 301 47.74 -23.74 -9.74
CA CYS A 301 48.73 -24.21 -8.77
C CYS A 301 49.28 -23.04 -7.96
N LEU A 302 49.67 -23.30 -6.71
CA LEU A 302 50.24 -22.31 -5.82
C LEU A 302 51.66 -22.72 -5.42
N PHE A 303 52.66 -22.04 -5.95
CA PHE A 303 54.07 -22.23 -5.61
C PHE A 303 54.49 -21.16 -4.58
N ILE A 304 54.82 -21.58 -3.36
CA ILE A 304 55.23 -20.71 -2.25
C ILE A 304 56.64 -21.11 -1.84
N SER A 305 57.57 -20.15 -1.75
CA SER A 305 58.95 -20.38 -1.33
C SER A 305 59.64 -21.52 -2.09
N THR A 306 59.19 -21.78 -3.33
CA THR A 306 59.62 -22.95 -4.11
C THR A 306 60.85 -22.59 -4.93
N LYS A 307 61.84 -23.49 -4.95
CA LYS A 307 63.09 -23.32 -5.71
C LYS A 307 63.05 -24.11 -7.01
N PHE A 308 63.40 -23.48 -8.12
CA PHE A 308 63.57 -24.12 -9.42
C PHE A 308 65.02 -23.94 -9.86
N THR A 309 65.76 -25.03 -9.97
CA THR A 309 67.18 -25.03 -10.37
C THR A 309 67.37 -25.94 -11.57
N LYS A 310 67.87 -25.42 -12.70
CA LYS A 310 68.13 -26.20 -13.92
C LYS A 310 66.93 -26.92 -14.52
N CYS A 311 65.72 -26.39 -14.30
CA CYS A 311 64.50 -26.94 -14.87
C CYS A 311 64.31 -26.52 -16.33
N SER A 312 63.67 -27.38 -17.12
CA SER A 312 63.30 -27.10 -18.51
C SER A 312 61.78 -27.03 -18.68
N LEU A 313 61.35 -26.22 -19.65
CA LEU A 313 59.96 -26.13 -20.09
C LEU A 313 59.86 -26.60 -21.54
N THR A 314 58.77 -27.27 -21.90
CA THR A 314 58.47 -27.55 -23.31
C THR A 314 57.54 -26.49 -23.89
N PRO A 315 57.48 -26.33 -25.23
CA PRO A 315 56.50 -25.45 -25.87
C PRO A 315 55.03 -25.79 -25.60
N GLN A 316 54.74 -26.97 -25.04
CA GLN A 316 53.39 -27.43 -24.72
C GLN A 316 53.02 -27.22 -23.24
N THR A 317 53.97 -26.81 -22.41
CA THR A 317 53.74 -26.57 -20.98
C THR A 317 52.84 -25.35 -20.77
N MET A 318 51.71 -25.54 -20.08
CA MET A 318 50.79 -24.46 -19.72
C MET A 318 50.79 -24.23 -18.22
N MET A 319 50.95 -22.98 -17.77
CA MET A 319 50.91 -22.61 -16.34
C MET A 319 49.78 -21.59 -16.05
N ASN A 320 48.55 -21.91 -16.44
CA ASN A 320 47.42 -20.98 -16.37
C ASN A 320 46.91 -20.74 -14.94
N TYR A 321 46.64 -19.49 -14.57
CA TYR A 321 46.07 -19.11 -13.26
C TYR A 321 46.91 -19.56 -12.05
N SER A 322 48.15 -19.99 -12.25
CA SER A 322 49.05 -20.45 -11.21
C SER A 322 49.81 -19.28 -10.59
N MET A 323 50.02 -19.32 -9.28
CA MET A 323 50.64 -18.24 -8.50
C MET A 323 52.02 -18.65 -8.01
N PHE A 324 52.98 -17.73 -8.10
CA PHE A 324 54.34 -17.90 -7.60
C PHE A 324 54.62 -16.84 -6.52
N VAL A 325 54.87 -17.27 -5.29
CA VAL A 325 55.09 -16.42 -4.12
C VAL A 325 56.47 -16.74 -3.54
N ASN A 326 57.35 -15.75 -3.43
CA ASN A 326 58.71 -15.91 -2.88
C ASN A 326 59.53 -17.05 -3.52
N CYS A 327 59.29 -17.37 -4.79
CA CYS A 327 60.00 -18.43 -5.49
C CYS A 327 61.39 -17.99 -5.95
N HIS A 328 62.30 -18.96 -6.09
CA HIS A 328 63.66 -18.73 -6.56
C HIS A 328 63.94 -19.53 -7.83
N PHE A 329 64.50 -18.89 -8.84
CA PHE A 329 64.79 -19.47 -10.15
C PHE A 329 66.29 -19.37 -10.44
N GLU A 330 66.93 -20.48 -10.77
CA GLU A 330 68.37 -20.60 -10.99
C GLU A 330 68.65 -21.47 -12.23
N GLU A 331 69.27 -20.88 -13.27
CA GLU A 331 69.68 -21.60 -14.50
C GLU A 331 68.53 -22.39 -15.16
N THR A 332 67.32 -21.81 -15.21
CA THR A 332 66.09 -22.50 -15.65
C THR A 332 65.43 -21.77 -16.81
N ASP A 333 64.73 -22.50 -17.69
CA ASP A 333 63.93 -21.89 -18.77
C ASP A 333 62.79 -21.01 -18.24
N LEU A 334 62.48 -21.13 -16.94
CA LEU A 334 61.60 -20.23 -16.19
C LEU A 334 62.20 -18.82 -15.97
N ASP A 335 63.46 -18.57 -16.34
CA ASP A 335 64.10 -17.25 -16.24
C ASP A 335 63.39 -16.19 -17.12
N VAL A 336 62.61 -16.60 -18.13
CA VAL A 336 61.70 -15.72 -18.89
C VAL A 336 60.65 -15.05 -17.98
N LEU A 337 60.29 -15.66 -16.84
CA LEU A 337 59.38 -15.06 -15.85
C LEU A 337 60.04 -13.92 -15.04
N LYS A 338 61.37 -13.73 -15.12
CA LYS A 338 62.09 -12.63 -14.44
C LYS A 338 62.04 -11.31 -15.22
N VAL A 339 61.76 -11.35 -16.52
CA VAL A 339 61.87 -10.19 -17.41
C VAL A 339 60.60 -10.14 -18.25
N HIS A 340 59.68 -9.21 -18.02
CA HIS A 340 59.02 -8.40 -19.06
C HIS A 340 58.00 -7.42 -18.47
N GLU A 341 58.26 -6.14 -18.74
CA GLU A 341 57.29 -5.06 -18.79
C GLU A 341 56.14 -5.40 -19.75
N LEU A 342 54.95 -4.92 -19.41
CA LEU A 342 53.73 -4.79 -20.22
C LEU A 342 53.93 -4.96 -21.74
N ARG A 343 53.47 -6.08 -22.29
CA ARG A 343 53.03 -6.16 -23.68
C ARG A 343 51.61 -6.68 -23.76
N GLU A 344 50.68 -5.76 -23.98
CA GLU A 344 49.41 -6.06 -24.62
C GLU A 344 49.67 -6.42 -26.09
N SER A 345 49.51 -7.68 -26.47
CA SER A 345 49.09 -8.03 -27.83
C SER A 345 48.56 -9.47 -27.91
N ARG A 346 47.26 -9.56 -28.20
CA ARG A 346 46.56 -10.57 -29.01
C ARG A 346 47.17 -11.98 -29.10
N GLY A 347 46.41 -12.94 -28.57
CA GLY A 347 46.34 -14.31 -29.08
C GLY A 347 47.50 -15.20 -28.66
N ASP A 348 47.19 -16.14 -27.77
CA ASP A 348 48.01 -17.23 -27.28
C ASP A 348 49.21 -16.84 -26.39
N VAL A 349 49.42 -17.64 -25.33
CA VAL A 349 50.27 -17.45 -24.14
C VAL A 349 49.57 -16.69 -23.01
N GLY A 350 49.04 -17.48 -22.06
CA GLY A 350 48.36 -17.05 -20.85
C GLY A 350 49.26 -16.18 -19.96
N VAL A 351 48.66 -15.10 -19.49
CA VAL A 351 49.26 -14.01 -18.74
C VAL A 351 49.90 -14.49 -17.43
N VAL A 352 51.19 -14.18 -17.26
CA VAL A 352 51.90 -14.18 -15.97
C VAL A 352 51.66 -12.79 -15.36
N ILE A 353 50.91 -12.71 -14.25
CA ILE A 353 50.77 -11.46 -13.50
C ILE A 353 51.64 -11.53 -12.25
N CYS A 354 52.69 -10.71 -12.20
CA CYS A 354 53.49 -10.46 -11.01
C CYS A 354 52.75 -9.40 -10.16
N GLU A 355 51.87 -9.83 -9.25
CA GLU A 355 50.91 -8.95 -8.54
C GLU A 355 51.34 -8.53 -7.14
N GLN A 356 52.54 -7.94 -6.98
CA GLN A 356 52.97 -7.47 -5.66
C GLN A 356 52.97 -5.94 -5.45
N VAL A 357 52.78 -5.11 -6.49
CA VAL A 357 52.77 -3.63 -6.31
C VAL A 357 51.41 -3.00 -6.66
N GLU A 358 50.77 -3.39 -7.76
CA GLU A 358 49.44 -2.85 -8.12
C GLU A 358 48.31 -3.39 -7.25
N ARG A 359 48.35 -4.66 -6.81
CA ARG A 359 47.32 -5.20 -5.89
C ARG A 359 47.35 -4.52 -4.53
N VAL A 360 48.52 -4.18 -3.98
CA VAL A 360 48.59 -3.50 -2.67
C VAL A 360 48.05 -2.07 -2.79
N GLN A 361 48.38 -1.34 -3.86
CA GLN A 361 47.82 -0.01 -4.08
C GLN A 361 46.31 -0.05 -4.33
N ASN A 362 45.84 -0.99 -5.16
CA ASN A 362 44.40 -1.16 -5.41
C ASN A 362 43.65 -1.63 -4.16
N ILE A 363 44.27 -2.43 -3.28
CA ILE A 363 43.68 -2.82 -1.99
C ILE A 363 43.60 -1.60 -1.07
N VAL A 364 44.66 -0.78 -0.96
CA VAL A 364 44.64 0.46 -0.17
C VAL A 364 43.59 1.44 -0.70
N ASP A 365 43.46 1.57 -2.02
CA ASP A 365 42.47 2.44 -2.65
C ASP A 365 41.05 1.91 -2.44
N LEU A 366 40.84 0.58 -2.49
CA LEU A 366 39.57 -0.06 -2.16
C LEU A 366 39.24 0.06 -0.66
N GLU A 367 40.22 -0.06 0.23
CA GLU A 367 40.05 0.10 1.67
C GLU A 367 39.65 1.55 2.01
N ASN A 368 40.27 2.55 1.36
CA ASN A 368 39.89 3.95 1.49
C ASN A 368 38.47 4.19 0.95
N HIS A 369 38.13 3.62 -0.22
CA HIS A 369 36.79 3.76 -0.78
C HIS A 369 35.71 3.09 0.10
N ILE A 370 36.02 1.94 0.71
CA ILE A 370 35.15 1.29 1.69
C ILE A 370 34.95 2.17 2.92
N HIS A 371 36.01 2.85 3.39
CA HIS A 371 35.92 3.76 4.52
C HIS A 371 35.03 4.97 4.21
N ASP A 372 35.21 5.60 3.04
CA ASP A 372 34.37 6.72 2.60
C ASP A 372 32.89 6.30 2.50
N LEU A 373 32.62 5.12 1.93
CA LEU A 373 31.26 4.58 1.83
C LEU A 373 30.66 4.24 3.21
N GLN A 374 31.48 3.90 4.21
CA GLN A 374 31.02 3.69 5.58
C GLN A 374 30.64 5.01 6.24
N GLU A 375 31.42 6.08 6.05
CA GLU A 375 31.08 7.42 6.55
C GLU A 375 29.81 7.97 5.89
N GLU A 376 29.67 7.83 4.56
CA GLU A 376 28.45 8.21 3.84
C GLU A 376 27.22 7.44 4.35
N LYS A 377 27.38 6.14 4.63
CA LYS A 377 26.32 5.32 5.21
C LYS A 377 25.92 5.81 6.60
N GLU A 378 26.88 6.14 7.47
CA GLU A 378 26.59 6.67 8.80
C GLU A 378 25.93 8.05 8.76
N ALA A 379 26.33 8.91 7.83
CA ALA A 379 25.68 10.20 7.60
C ALA A 379 24.23 10.01 7.12
N ALA A 380 24.00 9.11 6.17
CA ALA A 380 22.65 8.79 5.67
C ALA A 380 21.75 8.17 6.75
N ILE A 381 22.28 7.30 7.62
CA ILE A 381 21.55 6.76 8.78
C ILE A 381 21.17 7.88 9.73
N THR A 382 22.08 8.82 9.99
CA THR A 382 21.84 9.98 10.85
C THR A 382 20.73 10.86 10.29
N GLU A 383 20.77 11.17 8.99
CA GLU A 383 19.73 11.93 8.30
C GLU A 383 18.37 11.20 8.35
N SER A 384 18.37 9.89 8.10
CA SER A 384 17.16 9.06 8.21
C SER A 384 16.56 9.09 9.61
N ASN A 385 17.40 9.05 10.67
CA ASN A 385 16.93 9.14 12.05
C ASN A 385 16.31 10.51 12.36
N ASN A 386 16.89 11.60 11.84
CA ASN A 386 16.31 12.94 11.96
C ASN A 386 14.93 13.01 11.28
N HIS A 387 14.78 12.43 10.08
CA HIS A 387 13.48 12.36 9.40
C HIS A 387 12.45 11.53 10.18
N ILE A 388 12.86 10.45 10.85
CA ILE A 388 11.98 9.67 11.73
C ILE A 388 11.52 10.51 12.92
N GLU A 389 12.41 11.31 13.51
CA GLU A 389 12.06 12.20 14.63
C GLU A 389 11.03 13.27 14.21
N GLU A 390 11.23 13.90 13.05
CA GLU A 390 10.26 14.86 12.50
C GLU A 390 8.91 14.21 12.18
N LEU A 391 8.90 12.99 11.62
CA LEU A 391 7.67 12.23 11.40
C LEU A 391 6.92 11.94 12.71
N ASN A 392 7.66 11.64 13.80
CA ASN A 392 7.05 11.42 15.11
C ASN A 392 6.42 12.71 15.68
N LYS A 393 7.03 13.88 15.46
CA LYS A 393 6.43 15.18 15.83
C LYS A 393 5.13 15.43 15.07
N VAL A 394 5.13 15.19 13.75
CA VAL A 394 3.92 15.32 12.91
C VAL A 394 2.83 14.36 13.35
N ARG A 395 3.17 13.10 13.65
CA ARG A 395 2.20 12.11 14.15
C ARG A 395 1.56 12.54 15.46
N LYS A 396 2.34 13.11 16.37
CA LYS A 396 1.80 13.63 17.64
C LYS A 396 0.80 14.76 17.41
N ALA A 397 1.14 15.74 16.57
CA ALA A 397 0.25 16.84 16.23
C ALA A 397 -1.05 16.34 15.55
N LEU A 398 -0.97 15.32 14.70
CA LEU A 398 -2.14 14.74 14.05
C LEU A 398 -3.09 14.07 15.06
N ASN A 399 -2.55 13.39 16.08
CA ASN A 399 -3.37 12.81 17.14
C ASN A 399 -4.07 13.90 17.96
N GLU A 400 -3.36 14.98 18.32
CA GLU A 400 -3.95 16.12 19.05
C GLU A 400 -5.11 16.75 18.27
N ILE A 401 -4.97 16.91 16.95
CA ILE A 401 -6.06 17.38 16.07
C ILE A 401 -7.23 16.37 16.03
N GLY A 402 -6.93 15.06 16.02
CA GLY A 402 -7.93 14.01 16.08
C GLY A 402 -8.78 14.07 17.35
N ASP A 403 -8.15 14.30 18.50
CA ASP A 403 -8.83 14.45 19.79
C ASP A 403 -9.71 15.72 19.83
N GLU A 404 -9.23 16.84 19.29
CA GLU A 404 -10.02 18.07 19.16
C GLU A 404 -11.26 17.89 18.27
N LEU A 405 -11.12 17.15 17.16
CA LEU A 405 -12.24 16.85 16.27
C LEU A 405 -13.28 15.97 16.95
N PHE A 406 -12.86 14.99 17.73
CA PHE A 406 -13.76 14.12 18.49
C PHE A 406 -14.60 14.94 19.49
N GLN A 407 -13.96 15.82 20.25
CA GLN A 407 -14.66 16.71 21.19
C GLN A 407 -15.64 17.65 20.50
N LYS A 408 -15.27 18.22 19.34
CA LYS A 408 -16.18 19.07 18.55
C LYS A 408 -17.39 18.29 18.04
N ASN A 409 -17.23 17.01 17.70
CA ASN A 409 -18.33 16.19 17.24
C ASN A 409 -19.36 15.93 18.35
N GLU A 410 -18.92 15.67 19.59
CA GLU A 410 -19.82 15.55 20.74
C GLU A 410 -20.62 16.84 20.98
N VAL A 411 -19.99 18.01 20.83
CA VAL A 411 -20.68 19.30 20.93
C VAL A 411 -21.73 19.48 19.83
N ILE A 412 -21.43 19.07 18.59
CA ILE A 412 -22.39 19.13 17.47
C ILE A 412 -23.61 18.25 17.76
N GLU A 413 -23.40 17.02 18.21
CA GLU A 413 -24.50 16.11 18.56
C GLU A 413 -25.39 16.68 19.67
N SER A 414 -24.79 17.31 20.69
CA SER A 414 -25.54 17.99 21.75
C SER A 414 -26.36 19.16 21.22
N VAL A 415 -25.80 19.98 20.33
CA VAL A 415 -26.50 21.13 19.73
C VAL A 415 -27.63 20.67 18.81
N GLU A 416 -27.44 19.59 18.04
CA GLU A 416 -28.49 19.02 17.19
C GLU A 416 -29.65 18.47 18.03
N ALA A 417 -29.36 17.80 19.15
CA ALA A 417 -30.39 17.33 20.07
C ALA A 417 -31.19 18.50 20.69
N GLU A 418 -30.51 19.58 21.07
CA GLU A 418 -31.17 20.77 21.61
C GLU A 418 -32.01 21.49 20.55
N LYS A 419 -31.52 21.59 19.31
CA LYS A 419 -32.26 22.12 18.18
C LYS A 419 -33.57 21.34 17.94
N GLN A 420 -33.52 20.02 17.90
CA GLN A 420 -34.72 19.17 17.71
C GLN A 420 -35.75 19.39 18.83
N LYS A 421 -35.28 19.54 20.08
CA LYS A 421 -36.16 19.83 21.22
C LYS A 421 -36.86 21.19 21.07
N LEU A 422 -36.14 22.21 20.62
CA LEU A 422 -36.71 23.54 20.38
C LEU A 422 -37.70 23.54 19.21
N GLU A 423 -37.42 22.81 18.12
CA GLU A 423 -38.33 22.65 16.99
C GLU A 423 -39.68 22.03 17.43
N LEU A 424 -39.65 20.97 18.25
CA LEU A 424 -40.86 20.37 18.81
C LEU A 424 -41.67 21.34 19.69
N GLN A 425 -40.98 22.16 20.50
CA GLN A 425 -41.66 23.17 21.32
C GLN A 425 -42.34 24.23 20.45
N ILE A 426 -41.69 24.67 19.37
CA ILE A 426 -42.28 25.64 18.44
C ILE A 426 -43.54 25.07 17.79
N GLU A 427 -43.50 23.81 17.32
CA GLU A 427 -44.69 23.14 16.75
C GLU A 427 -45.86 23.07 17.74
N GLU A 428 -45.60 22.77 19.02
CA GLU A 428 -46.64 22.76 20.05
C GLU A 428 -47.22 24.16 20.29
N TYR A 429 -46.37 25.20 20.34
CA TYR A 429 -46.82 26.59 20.48
C TYR A 429 -47.67 27.04 19.29
N GLU A 430 -47.25 26.73 18.06
CA GLU A 430 -48.00 27.09 16.84
C GLU A 430 -49.37 26.40 16.81
N LYS A 431 -49.43 25.12 17.21
CA LYS A 431 -50.69 24.39 17.32
C LYS A 431 -51.62 25.01 18.36
N GLY A 432 -51.10 25.32 19.55
CA GLY A 432 -51.89 25.96 20.61
C GLY A 432 -52.44 27.32 20.19
N LYS A 433 -51.64 28.13 19.47
CA LYS A 433 -52.09 29.41 18.94
C LYS A 433 -53.22 29.23 17.91
N LEU A 434 -53.10 28.28 16.99
CA LEU A 434 -54.14 28.01 15.98
C LEU A 434 -55.47 27.58 16.62
N GLU A 435 -55.43 26.80 17.70
CA GLU A 435 -56.63 26.40 18.45
C GLU A 435 -57.29 27.61 19.15
N MET A 436 -56.49 28.52 19.71
CA MET A 436 -56.97 29.75 20.32
C MET A 436 -57.58 30.72 19.29
N ASP A 437 -56.95 30.89 18.13
CA ASP A 437 -57.49 31.73 17.05
C ASP A 437 -58.86 31.21 16.57
N LYS A 438 -59.01 29.88 16.40
CA LYS A 438 -60.31 29.26 16.06
C LYS A 438 -61.37 29.47 17.14
N ALA A 439 -60.98 29.40 18.41
CA ALA A 439 -61.89 29.64 19.52
C ALA A 439 -62.38 31.10 19.56
N MET A 440 -61.50 32.06 19.27
CA MET A 440 -61.87 33.46 19.15
C MET A 440 -62.83 33.71 17.99
N GLU A 441 -62.56 33.15 16.79
CA GLU A 441 -63.47 33.28 15.64
C GLU A 441 -64.88 32.74 15.95
N MET A 442 -64.98 31.59 16.64
CA MET A 442 -66.29 31.04 17.04
C MET A 442 -67.01 31.95 18.04
N LYS A 443 -66.28 32.56 18.98
CA LYS A 443 -66.85 33.49 19.96
C LYS A 443 -67.32 34.79 19.32
N ASP A 444 -66.59 35.32 18.35
CA ASP A 444 -66.99 36.51 17.60
C ASP A 444 -68.29 36.27 16.82
N GLU A 445 -68.45 35.10 16.20
CA GLU A 445 -69.70 34.75 15.49
C GLU A 445 -70.88 34.57 16.46
N GLU A 446 -70.66 33.98 17.65
CA GLU A 446 -71.67 33.85 18.71
C GLU A 446 -72.12 35.23 19.23
N ILE A 447 -71.18 36.17 19.42
CA ILE A 447 -71.49 37.56 19.81
C ILE A 447 -72.31 38.26 18.71
N LYS A 448 -71.96 38.05 17.44
CA LYS A 448 -72.67 38.63 16.31
C LYS A 448 -74.11 38.13 16.22
N GLU A 449 -74.33 36.81 16.36
CA GLU A 449 -75.67 36.23 16.37
C GLU A 449 -76.53 36.76 17.53
N LEU A 450 -75.95 36.89 18.74
CA LEU A 450 -76.65 37.48 19.88
C LEU A 450 -77.02 38.95 19.66
N ARG A 451 -76.14 39.74 19.01
CA ARG A 451 -76.43 41.15 18.66
C ARG A 451 -77.58 41.26 17.65
N ASP A 452 -77.56 40.43 16.60
CA ASP A 452 -78.61 40.41 15.58
C ASP A 452 -79.98 40.05 16.18
N ASN A 453 -80.00 39.03 17.07
CA ASN A 453 -81.22 38.64 17.79
C ASN A 453 -81.73 39.76 18.72
N LEU A 454 -80.84 40.44 19.44
CA LEU A 454 -81.20 41.57 20.29
C LEU A 454 -81.81 42.73 19.49
N GLU A 455 -81.26 43.03 18.32
CA GLU A 455 -81.78 44.06 17.42
C GLU A 455 -83.18 43.71 16.89
N ALA A 456 -83.39 42.47 16.48
CA ALA A 456 -84.69 41.98 16.00
C ALA A 456 -85.79 42.08 17.06
N VAL A 457 -85.51 41.59 18.29
CA VAL A 457 -86.46 41.63 19.41
C VAL A 457 -86.74 43.06 19.85
N SER A 458 -85.72 43.93 19.87
CA SER A 458 -85.89 45.35 20.20
C SER A 458 -86.77 46.07 19.17
N LYS A 459 -86.63 45.73 17.89
CA LYS A 459 -87.48 46.28 16.83
C LYS A 459 -88.94 45.84 16.97
N GLU A 460 -89.19 44.56 17.21
CA GLU A 460 -90.56 44.05 17.42
C GLU A 460 -91.23 44.72 18.64
N LYS A 461 -90.47 44.92 19.72
CA LYS A 461 -90.96 45.64 20.90
C LYS A 461 -91.38 47.07 20.54
N ASN A 462 -90.54 47.80 19.79
CA ASN A 462 -90.84 49.17 19.37
C ASN A 462 -92.08 49.24 18.47
N ASP A 463 -92.27 48.27 17.57
CA ASP A 463 -93.46 48.19 16.70
C ASP A 463 -94.74 48.00 17.53
N TYR A 464 -94.70 47.18 18.60
CA TYR A 464 -95.84 47.06 19.53
C TYR A 464 -96.08 48.32 20.37
N GLU A 465 -95.02 49.02 20.80
CA GLU A 465 -95.16 50.31 21.50
C GLU A 465 -95.85 51.36 20.61
N GLU A 466 -95.48 51.45 19.33
CA GLU A 466 -96.12 52.34 18.35
C GLU A 466 -97.60 51.95 18.15
N ARG A 467 -97.90 50.65 18.01
CA ARG A 467 -99.27 50.16 17.86
C ARG A 467 -100.14 50.44 19.08
N ILE A 468 -99.60 50.34 20.29
CA ILE A 468 -100.30 50.70 21.52
C ILE A 468 -100.60 52.20 21.55
N ALA A 469 -99.65 53.05 21.14
CA ALA A 469 -99.87 54.49 21.07
C ALA A 469 -101.00 54.86 20.09
N GLU A 470 -101.06 54.22 18.93
CA GLU A 470 -102.15 54.35 17.96
C GLU A 470 -103.51 53.91 18.53
N LEU A 471 -103.54 52.73 19.16
CA LEU A 471 -104.74 52.20 19.80
C LEU A 471 -105.22 53.11 20.92
N GLN A 472 -104.30 53.65 21.72
CA GLN A 472 -104.63 54.54 22.82
C GLN A 472 -105.23 55.87 22.34
N ASN A 473 -104.65 56.47 21.30
CA ASN A 473 -105.21 57.65 20.65
C ASN A 473 -106.63 57.37 20.09
N THR A 474 -106.82 56.20 19.47
CA THR A 474 -108.13 55.77 18.94
C THR A 474 -109.16 55.58 20.05
N ILE A 475 -108.77 54.94 21.16
CA ILE A 475 -109.61 54.76 22.35
C ILE A 475 -110.00 56.12 22.94
N GLU A 476 -109.07 57.07 23.08
CA GLU A 476 -109.37 58.41 23.59
C GLU A 476 -110.40 59.15 22.71
N ILE A 477 -110.25 59.10 21.38
CA ILE A 477 -111.22 59.69 20.43
C ILE A 477 -112.60 59.05 20.57
N LEU A 478 -112.67 57.71 20.69
CA LEU A 478 -113.94 56.98 20.82
C LEU A 478 -114.61 57.21 22.18
N GLN A 479 -113.83 57.35 23.27
CA GLN A 479 -114.33 57.68 24.60
C GLN A 479 -114.92 59.09 24.69
N VAL A 480 -114.37 60.05 23.94
CA VAL A 480 -114.95 61.40 23.81
C VAL A 480 -116.30 61.35 23.08
N LYS A 481 -116.42 60.52 22.03
CA LYS A 481 -117.69 60.35 21.27
C LYS A 481 -118.76 59.55 22.04
N ALA A 482 -118.36 58.61 22.89
CA ALA A 482 -119.27 57.78 23.69
C ALA A 482 -120.07 58.56 24.75
N LYS A 483 -119.65 59.79 25.11
CA LYS A 483 -120.39 60.67 26.03
C LYS A 483 -121.74 61.14 25.47
N ASP A 484 -122.01 60.98 24.17
CA ASP A 484 -123.21 61.47 23.49
C ASP A 484 -124.22 60.38 23.01
N GLY A 485 -124.01 59.09 23.32
CA GLY A 485 -124.97 58.04 22.97
C GLY A 485 -124.41 56.60 22.95
N ASP A 486 -125.23 55.66 23.40
CA ASP A 486 -124.90 54.32 23.93
C ASP A 486 -124.42 53.24 22.92
N SER A 487 -123.75 53.61 21.82
CA SER A 487 -123.32 52.64 20.78
C SER A 487 -121.80 52.52 20.55
N SER A 488 -120.97 53.25 21.29
CA SER A 488 -119.50 53.24 21.12
C SER A 488 -118.75 52.49 22.24
N GLN A 489 -119.46 52.04 23.28
CA GLN A 489 -118.89 51.43 24.49
C GLN A 489 -118.24 50.05 24.21
N GLU A 490 -118.87 49.20 23.39
CA GLU A 490 -118.40 47.84 23.08
C GLU A 490 -117.12 47.85 22.22
N GLN A 491 -116.97 48.83 21.33
CA GLN A 491 -115.73 49.04 20.57
C GLN A 491 -114.58 49.50 21.47
N VAL A 492 -114.85 50.37 22.45
CA VAL A 492 -113.85 50.78 23.44
C VAL A 492 -113.40 49.59 24.28
N GLU A 493 -114.30 48.73 24.72
CA GLU A 493 -113.96 47.51 25.48
C GLU A 493 -113.06 46.55 24.68
N THR A 494 -113.39 46.33 23.41
CA THR A 494 -112.62 45.43 22.53
C THR A 494 -111.20 45.97 22.28
N LEU A 495 -111.07 47.25 21.94
CA LEU A 495 -109.76 47.88 21.73
C LEU A 495 -108.94 47.96 23.03
N THR A 496 -109.60 48.10 24.18
CA THR A 496 -108.92 48.08 25.49
C THR A 496 -108.35 46.70 25.81
N GLN A 497 -109.06 45.62 25.46
CA GLN A 497 -108.54 44.25 25.60
C GLN A 497 -107.37 43.98 24.66
N GLU A 498 -107.45 44.43 23.40
CA GLU A 498 -106.35 44.29 22.43
C GLU A 498 -105.10 45.05 22.88
N LYS A 499 -105.27 46.29 23.36
CA LYS A 499 -104.20 47.07 23.95
C LYS A 499 -103.55 46.34 25.13
N LYS A 500 -104.35 45.79 26.05
CA LYS A 500 -103.83 45.05 27.21
C LYS A 500 -103.01 43.83 26.80
N LYS A 501 -103.44 43.11 25.76
CA LYS A 501 -102.69 41.96 25.23
C LYS A 501 -101.34 42.38 24.62
N LEU A 502 -101.28 43.53 23.94
CA LEU A 502 -100.01 44.07 23.44
C LEU A 502 -99.10 44.56 24.59
N GLU A 503 -99.66 45.14 25.66
CA GLU A 503 -98.89 45.48 26.87
C GLU A 503 -98.28 44.23 27.53
N GLU A 504 -99.01 43.12 27.58
CA GLU A 504 -98.51 41.82 28.05
C GLU A 504 -97.35 41.29 27.16
N ASN A 505 -97.49 41.37 25.84
CA ASN A 505 -96.41 40.97 24.90
C ASN A 505 -95.14 41.82 25.05
N ILE A 506 -95.26 43.13 25.33
CA ILE A 506 -94.10 44.00 25.58
C ILE A 506 -93.33 43.56 26.83
N ILE A 507 -94.04 43.16 27.89
CA ILE A 507 -93.39 42.67 29.12
C ILE A 507 -92.59 41.39 28.81
N GLU A 508 -93.12 40.48 28.00
CA GLU A 508 -92.41 39.28 27.58
C GLU A 508 -91.17 39.60 26.72
N LEU A 509 -91.28 40.54 25.78
CA LEU A 509 -90.14 40.99 24.98
C LEU A 509 -89.08 41.72 25.82
N GLN A 510 -89.49 42.51 26.82
CA GLN A 510 -88.57 43.18 27.75
C GLN A 510 -87.75 42.16 28.56
N ASN A 511 -88.39 41.12 29.09
CA ASN A 511 -87.69 40.04 29.79
C ASN A 511 -86.71 39.31 28.87
N THR A 512 -87.07 39.13 27.59
CA THR A 512 -86.21 38.48 26.58
C THR A 512 -85.00 39.35 26.25
N ILE A 513 -85.18 40.67 26.11
CA ILE A 513 -84.10 41.64 25.93
C ILE A 513 -83.13 41.63 27.11
N GLU A 514 -83.65 41.60 28.34
CA GLU A 514 -82.83 41.58 29.55
C GLU A 514 -81.96 40.30 29.61
N LEU A 515 -82.54 39.15 29.27
CA LEU A 515 -81.82 37.88 29.18
C LEU A 515 -80.73 37.90 28.09
N LEU A 516 -81.04 38.41 26.89
CA LEU A 516 -80.08 38.53 25.80
C LEU A 516 -78.95 39.51 26.13
N GLN A 517 -79.25 40.62 26.82
CA GLN A 517 -78.24 41.57 27.28
C GLN A 517 -77.34 40.96 28.36
N GLU A 518 -77.88 40.14 29.25
CA GLU A 518 -77.09 39.43 30.26
C GLU A 518 -76.18 38.38 29.62
N GLN A 519 -76.69 37.61 28.64
CA GLN A 519 -75.88 36.70 27.84
C GLN A 519 -74.76 37.44 27.10
N LEU A 520 -75.05 38.60 26.50
CA LEU A 520 -74.05 39.42 25.84
C LEU A 520 -72.97 39.87 26.81
N ARG A 521 -73.33 40.37 28.01
CA ARG A 521 -72.35 40.80 29.03
C ARG A 521 -71.48 39.66 29.52
N ASN A 522 -72.03 38.46 29.66
CA ASN A 522 -71.25 37.30 30.11
C ASN A 522 -70.30 36.80 29.01
N THR A 523 -70.65 36.97 27.73
CA THR A 523 -69.80 36.62 26.60
C THR A 523 -68.75 37.70 26.30
N ASP A 524 -69.13 38.98 26.26
CA ASP A 524 -68.22 40.14 26.07
C ASP A 524 -67.32 40.37 27.30
N GLY A 525 -67.80 40.09 28.51
CA GLY A 525 -67.10 40.34 29.78
C GLY A 525 -65.85 39.50 30.01
N THR A 526 -65.62 38.47 29.20
CA THR A 526 -64.35 37.74 29.18
C THR A 526 -63.21 38.50 28.47
N SER A 527 -63.51 39.61 27.76
CA SER A 527 -62.53 40.44 27.05
C SER A 527 -61.91 41.56 27.88
N SER A 528 -62.49 41.90 29.04
CA SER A 528 -61.95 42.90 29.96
C SER A 528 -60.95 42.23 30.93
N ILE A 529 -59.89 41.63 30.39
CA ILE A 529 -58.74 41.33 31.23
C ILE A 529 -58.11 42.67 31.61
N ASN A 530 -57.94 42.90 32.91
CA ASN A 530 -57.28 44.07 33.43
C ASN A 530 -55.83 44.07 32.90
N ASN A 531 -55.53 44.89 31.89
CA ASN A 531 -54.26 44.86 31.16
C ASN A 531 -53.02 45.01 32.07
N GLU A 532 -53.17 45.62 33.25
CA GLU A 532 -52.08 45.73 34.24
C GLU A 532 -51.77 44.40 34.93
N GLU A 533 -52.76 43.55 35.17
CA GLU A 533 -52.60 42.25 35.82
C GLU A 533 -51.99 41.22 34.86
N LEU A 534 -52.46 41.21 33.60
CA LEU A 534 -51.90 40.35 32.55
C LEU A 534 -50.43 40.73 32.21
N VAL A 535 -50.10 42.02 32.25
CA VAL A 535 -48.71 42.48 32.05
C VAL A 535 -47.82 42.05 33.21
N MET A 536 -48.29 42.10 34.46
CA MET A 536 -47.52 41.57 35.60
C MET A 536 -47.33 40.05 35.50
N ASP A 537 -48.37 39.30 35.16
CA ASP A 537 -48.29 37.86 34.99
C ASP A 537 -47.29 37.47 33.88
N ILE A 538 -47.26 38.23 32.77
CA ILE A 538 -46.29 38.05 31.69
C ILE A 538 -44.86 38.36 32.17
N VAL A 539 -44.67 39.44 32.92
CA VAL A 539 -43.34 39.81 33.48
C VAL A 539 -42.85 38.74 34.47
N GLU A 540 -43.75 38.17 35.27
CA GLU A 540 -43.43 37.15 36.26
C GLU A 540 -43.12 35.79 35.59
N LEU A 541 -43.86 35.41 34.53
CA LEU A 541 -43.58 34.25 33.69
C LEU A 541 -42.23 34.34 32.97
N ILE A 542 -41.88 35.53 32.44
CA ILE A 542 -40.57 35.76 31.81
C ILE A 542 -39.46 35.57 32.85
N LYS A 543 -39.63 36.11 34.06
CA LYS A 543 -38.69 35.95 35.16
C LYS A 543 -38.53 34.48 35.58
N GLU A 544 -39.61 33.72 35.64
CA GLU A 544 -39.59 32.31 36.04
C GLU A 544 -38.92 31.40 34.98
N LYS A 545 -39.13 31.70 33.69
CA LYS A 545 -38.58 30.91 32.57
C LYS A 545 -37.15 31.27 32.19
N THR A 546 -36.76 32.54 32.33
CA THR A 546 -35.45 33.04 31.87
C THR A 546 -34.52 33.45 33.00
N GLY A 547 -35.02 33.60 34.23
CA GLY A 547 -34.28 34.10 35.39
C GLY A 547 -34.02 35.61 35.39
N ILE A 548 -34.50 36.34 34.37
CA ILE A 548 -34.25 37.78 34.20
C ILE A 548 -35.37 38.59 34.88
N ASP A 549 -35.00 39.39 35.87
CA ASP A 549 -35.92 40.29 36.59
C ASP A 549 -35.95 41.67 35.91
N LEU A 550 -36.97 41.93 35.10
CA LEU A 550 -37.10 43.16 34.30
C LEU A 550 -37.33 44.43 35.16
N VAL A 551 -37.51 44.31 36.48
CA VAL A 551 -37.84 45.42 37.38
C VAL A 551 -36.61 45.98 38.13
N LYS A 552 -35.42 45.38 38.02
CA LYS A 552 -34.19 45.94 38.63
C LYS A 552 -32.95 45.72 37.78
N GLU A 553 -32.37 46.80 37.26
CA GLU A 553 -30.95 46.83 36.92
C GLU A 553 -30.13 46.53 38.19
N LYS A 554 -29.46 45.38 38.24
CA LYS A 554 -28.42 45.13 39.24
C LYS A 554 -27.10 45.71 38.73
N PRO A 555 -26.36 46.48 39.54
CA PRO A 555 -24.99 46.83 39.21
C PRO A 555 -24.14 45.55 39.21
N VAL A 556 -23.17 45.50 38.28
CA VAL A 556 -22.19 44.42 38.17
C VAL A 556 -21.40 44.34 39.48
N ASP A 557 -21.33 43.16 40.08
CA ASP A 557 -20.50 42.90 41.25
C ASP A 557 -19.02 42.84 40.80
N GLU A 558 -18.33 43.96 40.97
CA GLU A 558 -16.94 44.14 40.54
C GLU A 558 -15.99 43.17 41.27
N ASP A 559 -16.26 42.82 42.53
CA ASP A 559 -15.40 41.92 43.32
C ASP A 559 -15.51 40.47 42.83
N ALA A 560 -16.71 39.99 42.51
CA ALA A 560 -16.91 38.67 41.92
C ALA A 560 -16.25 38.57 40.53
N THR A 561 -16.28 39.65 39.76
CA THR A 561 -15.67 39.72 38.43
C THR A 561 -14.15 39.71 38.51
N VAL A 562 -13.56 40.43 39.47
CA VAL A 562 -12.11 40.44 39.70
C VAL A 562 -11.62 39.07 40.19
N GLN A 563 -12.36 38.40 41.09
CA GLN A 563 -12.01 37.05 41.54
C GLN A 563 -12.06 36.03 40.40
N PHE A 564 -13.10 36.09 39.56
CA PHE A 564 -13.19 35.21 38.40
C PHE A 564 -12.02 35.44 37.42
N LEU A 565 -11.70 36.68 37.07
CA LEU A 565 -10.57 36.99 36.20
C LEU A 565 -9.23 36.53 36.80
N ALA A 566 -9.07 36.58 38.12
CA ALA A 566 -7.87 36.10 38.80
C ALA A 566 -7.70 34.57 38.74
N THR A 567 -8.79 33.81 38.57
CA THR A 567 -8.73 32.34 38.43
C THR A 567 -8.33 31.86 37.03
N LEU A 568 -8.30 32.76 36.04
CA LEU A 568 -7.99 32.44 34.66
C LEU A 568 -6.49 32.55 34.35
N SER A 569 -6.03 31.77 33.37
CA SER A 569 -4.66 31.90 32.85
C SER A 569 -4.45 33.24 32.14
N GLU A 570 -3.20 33.61 31.88
CA GLU A 570 -2.87 34.90 31.25
C GLU A 570 -3.40 34.99 29.81
N ASP A 571 -3.32 33.89 29.06
CA ASP A 571 -3.84 33.81 27.69
C ASP A 571 -5.37 33.90 27.62
N GLU A 572 -6.07 33.26 28.57
CA GLU A 572 -7.53 33.33 28.67
C GLU A 572 -8.00 34.74 29.02
N ARG A 573 -7.33 35.41 29.96
CA ARG A 573 -7.60 36.82 30.28
C ARG A 573 -7.38 37.71 29.07
N LEU A 574 -6.26 37.54 28.36
CA LEU A 574 -5.92 38.34 27.19
C LEU A 574 -6.96 38.18 26.07
N ASN A 575 -7.47 36.96 25.86
CA ASN A 575 -8.51 36.67 24.88
C ASN A 575 -9.85 37.35 25.26
N ILE A 576 -10.25 37.27 26.54
CA ILE A 576 -11.47 37.92 27.04
C ILE A 576 -11.37 39.44 26.87
N PHE A 577 -10.25 40.06 27.26
CA PHE A 577 -10.05 41.51 27.09
C PHE A 577 -10.01 41.92 25.62
N SER A 578 -9.40 41.12 24.75
CA SER A 578 -9.34 41.39 23.31
C SER A 578 -10.72 41.34 22.65
N LYS A 579 -11.54 40.34 23.00
CA LYS A 579 -12.93 40.26 22.53
C LYS A 579 -13.79 41.39 23.06
N ALA A 580 -13.64 41.77 24.33
CA ALA A 580 -14.35 42.90 24.91
C ALA A 580 -13.96 44.24 24.25
N ALA A 581 -12.67 44.42 23.92
CA ALA A 581 -12.19 45.59 23.18
C ALA A 581 -12.75 45.64 21.75
N ALA A 582 -12.78 44.50 21.05
CA ALA A 582 -13.37 44.39 19.72
C ALA A 582 -14.88 44.72 19.74
N LEU A 583 -15.61 44.20 20.73
CA LEU A 583 -17.04 44.48 20.90
C LEU A 583 -17.30 45.97 21.20
N ARG A 584 -16.45 46.60 22.04
CA ARG A 584 -16.52 48.05 22.30
C ARG A 584 -16.23 48.87 21.06
N MET A 585 -15.24 48.49 20.25
CA MET A 585 -14.96 49.16 18.97
C MET A 585 -16.13 49.01 18.00
N GLN A 586 -16.75 47.83 17.92
CA GLN A 586 -17.89 47.57 17.05
C GLN A 586 -19.11 48.39 17.48
N ASN A 587 -19.39 48.48 18.78
CA ASN A 587 -20.47 49.30 19.32
C ASN A 587 -20.20 50.81 19.15
N ALA A 588 -18.95 51.26 19.29
CA ALA A 588 -18.57 52.65 19.01
C ALA A 588 -18.69 53.02 17.52
N MET A 589 -18.49 52.06 16.61
CA MET A 589 -18.73 52.24 15.17
C MET A 589 -20.22 52.25 14.81
N MET A 590 -21.07 51.52 15.54
CA MET A 590 -22.53 51.52 15.33
C MET A 590 -23.25 52.69 16.01
N GLY A 591 -22.64 53.36 16.98
CA GLY A 591 -23.19 54.52 17.70
C GLY A 591 -23.03 55.89 17.02
N ASN A 592 -22.50 55.95 15.79
CA ASN A 592 -22.42 57.17 14.97
C ASN A 592 -23.39 57.09 13.76
N LYS A 593 -24.68 56.87 14.05
CA LYS A 593 -25.79 57.17 13.13
C LYS A 593 -26.89 57.91 13.84
#